data_AF-A0A351R8T0-F1
#
_entry.id   AF-A0A351R8T0-F1
#
_cell.length_a   1.000
_cell.length_b   1.000
_cell.length_c   1.000
_cell.angle_alpha   90.00
_cell.angle_beta   90.00
_cell.angle_gamma   90.00
#
_symmetry.space_group_name_H-M   'P 1'
#
loop_
_entity.id
_entity.type
_entity.pdbx_description
1 polymer ?
#
loop_
_entity_poly.entity_id
_entity_poly.type
_entity_poly.pdbx_seq_one_letter_code
_entity_poly.pdbx_strand_id
1 'polypeptide(L)'
;MALIGKIIAMTGTASLISNNGNQRDLKLGDNIQTADTIKTGAGVEVDLQLANGQVIHIGAEQLIAFADELVDAFIPASLDASVDVATIDTVVKAIEDGKDISEVLEETAAGPGGSSNSYGFSFVDLVRINDDLNNFRFAYEFGSVTPGDTALSGNSFADVINQLGADTVGIDTAPPVPTINLTPNVTAD
;
A
#
# COMPACT_ATOMS: atom_id res chain seq x y z
N MET A 1 -2.24 13.18 23.30
CA MET A 1 -2.12 11.72 23.49
C MET A 1 -3.52 11.19 23.74
N ALA A 2 -4.05 10.37 22.83
CA ALA A 2 -5.38 9.78 22.99
C ALA A 2 -5.27 8.44 23.75
N LEU A 3 -6.34 8.06 24.46
CA LEU A 3 -6.44 6.76 25.10
C LEU A 3 -6.82 5.72 24.05
N ILE A 4 -6.01 4.68 23.88
CA ILE A 4 -6.29 3.56 22.96
C ILE A 4 -7.15 2.52 23.64
N GLY A 5 -6.85 2.22 24.90
CA GLY A 5 -7.51 1.14 25.62
C GLY A 5 -6.90 0.86 26.99
N LYS A 6 -7.32 -0.26 27.57
CA LYS A 6 -6.93 -0.72 28.91
C LYS A 6 -6.60 -2.21 28.91
N ILE A 7 -5.56 -2.60 29.65
CA ILE A 7 -5.21 -4.02 29.82
C ILE A 7 -6.24 -4.71 30.71
N ILE A 8 -6.87 -5.78 30.18
CA ILE A 8 -7.92 -6.53 30.88
C ILE A 8 -7.47 -7.91 31.35
N ALA A 9 -6.43 -8.48 30.75
CA ALA A 9 -5.77 -9.69 31.21
C ALA A 9 -4.30 -9.68 30.80
N MET A 10 -3.46 -10.36 31.59
CA MET A 10 -2.04 -10.53 31.27
C MET A 10 -1.50 -11.76 31.99
N THR A 11 -0.69 -12.53 31.29
CA THR A 11 0.04 -13.69 31.80
C THR A 11 1.53 -13.43 31.63
N GLY A 12 2.26 -13.31 32.74
CA GLY A 12 3.70 -12.99 32.73
C GLY A 12 4.02 -11.50 32.86
N THR A 13 5.25 -11.11 32.52
CA THR A 13 5.75 -9.72 32.64
C THR A 13 6.00 -9.11 31.26
N ALA A 14 5.20 -8.11 30.91
CA ALA A 14 5.41 -7.29 29.72
C ALA A 14 5.96 -5.92 30.10
N SER A 15 6.61 -5.24 29.16
CA SER A 15 7.05 -3.85 29.33
C SER A 15 6.30 -2.93 28.38
N LEU A 16 5.95 -1.74 28.85
CA LEU A 16 5.45 -0.64 28.05
C LEU A 16 6.57 0.38 27.84
N ILE A 17 6.80 0.75 26.59
CA ILE A 17 7.70 1.82 26.20
C ILE A 17 6.82 3.01 25.82
N SER A 18 6.88 4.08 26.61
CA SER A 18 6.12 5.30 26.32
C SER A 18 6.73 6.09 25.17
N ASN A 19 5.98 7.03 24.60
CA ASN A 19 6.44 7.90 23.49
C ASN A 19 7.79 8.61 23.75
N ASN A 20 8.14 8.87 25.01
CA ASN A 20 9.43 9.45 25.40
C ASN A 20 10.59 8.43 25.48
N GLY A 21 10.36 7.18 25.06
CA GLY A 21 11.31 6.08 25.13
C GLY A 21 11.47 5.47 26.53
N ASN A 22 10.72 5.93 27.54
CA ASN A 22 10.81 5.34 28.88
C ASN A 22 10.12 3.97 28.91
N GLN A 23 10.89 2.95 29.27
CA GLN A 23 10.38 1.61 29.49
C GLN A 23 9.94 1.44 30.95
N ARG A 24 8.72 0.96 31.16
CA ARG A 24 8.19 0.54 32.46
C ARG A 24 7.55 -0.83 32.36
N ASP A 25 7.40 -1.50 33.49
CA ASP A 25 6.62 -2.74 33.54
C ASP A 25 5.14 -2.44 33.34
N LEU A 26 4.50 -3.20 32.46
CA LEU A 26 3.08 -3.13 32.18
C LEU A 26 2.31 -3.82 33.32
N LYS A 27 1.18 -3.25 33.72
CA LYS A 27 0.31 -3.82 34.75
C LYS A 27 -1.11 -4.03 34.24
N LEU A 28 -1.80 -4.96 34.90
CA LEU A 28 -3.22 -5.17 34.66
C LEU A 28 -4.00 -3.90 35.00
N GLY A 29 -4.85 -3.48 34.07
CA GLY A 29 -5.63 -2.25 34.19
C GLY A 29 -4.88 -0.97 33.79
N ASP A 30 -3.64 -1.07 33.29
CA ASP A 30 -2.95 0.09 32.74
C ASP A 30 -3.66 0.61 31.48
N ASN A 31 -3.67 1.93 31.38
CA ASN A 31 -4.15 2.65 30.21
C ASN A 31 -3.03 2.74 29.17
N ILE A 32 -3.33 2.37 27.94
CA ILE A 32 -2.42 2.46 26.79
C ILE A 32 -2.79 3.71 26.00
N GLN A 33 -1.79 4.54 25.71
CA GLN A 33 -1.98 5.77 24.96
C GLN A 33 -1.39 5.66 23.56
N THR A 34 -1.79 6.58 22.67
CA THR A 34 -1.16 6.72 21.36
C THR A 34 0.36 6.91 21.52
N ALA A 35 1.12 6.27 20.65
CA ALA A 35 2.57 6.25 20.56
C ALA A 35 3.26 5.49 21.70
N ASP A 36 2.50 4.72 22.49
CA ASP A 36 3.07 3.71 23.37
C ASP A 36 3.36 2.41 22.59
N THR A 37 4.35 1.65 23.04
CA THR A 37 4.73 0.36 22.47
C THR A 37 4.72 -0.71 23.56
N ILE A 38 3.97 -1.79 23.35
CA ILE A 38 3.98 -2.96 24.23
C ILE A 38 5.03 -3.94 23.72
N LYS A 39 5.89 -4.40 24.64
CA LYS A 39 6.88 -5.45 24.41
C LYS A 39 6.58 -6.63 25.34
N THR A 40 6.23 -7.78 24.76
CA THR A 40 6.03 -9.04 25.49
C THR A 40 7.28 -9.91 25.42
N GLY A 41 7.59 -10.60 26.52
CA GLY A 41 8.69 -11.57 26.58
C GLY A 41 8.26 -12.97 26.11
N ALA A 42 9.15 -13.95 26.26
CA ALA A 42 8.85 -15.35 25.98
C ALA A 42 7.78 -15.89 26.93
N GLY A 43 6.74 -16.53 26.37
CA GLY A 43 5.61 -17.08 27.14
C GLY A 43 4.71 -16.03 27.81
N VAL A 44 4.78 -14.76 27.39
CA VAL A 44 3.96 -13.67 27.94
C VAL A 44 2.79 -13.39 27.00
N GLU A 45 1.59 -13.30 27.56
CA GLU A 45 0.37 -12.96 26.81
C GLU A 45 -0.32 -11.75 27.45
N VAL A 46 -0.87 -10.86 26.64
CA VAL A 46 -1.54 -9.63 27.10
C VAL A 46 -2.82 -9.42 26.30
N ASP A 47 -3.93 -9.21 26.99
CA ASP A 47 -5.20 -8.81 26.37
C ASP A 47 -5.46 -7.32 26.62
N LEU A 48 -5.54 -6.57 25.53
CA LEU A 48 -5.86 -5.16 25.51
C LEU A 48 -7.30 -4.96 25.07
N GLN A 49 -8.14 -4.40 25.93
CA GLN A 49 -9.45 -3.90 25.52
C GLN A 49 -9.31 -2.49 24.99
N LEU A 50 -9.63 -2.29 23.72
CA LEU A 50 -9.68 -0.99 23.07
C LEU A 50 -10.86 -0.16 23.58
N ALA A 51 -10.79 1.16 23.37
CA ALA A 51 -11.86 2.10 23.75
C ALA A 51 -13.21 1.81 23.05
N ASN A 52 -13.20 1.10 21.91
CA ASN A 52 -14.38 0.64 21.19
C ASN A 52 -15.01 -0.65 21.76
N GLY A 53 -14.39 -1.26 22.78
CA GLY A 53 -14.81 -2.52 23.39
C GLY A 53 -14.24 -3.81 22.77
N GLN A 54 -13.55 -3.73 21.62
CA GLN A 54 -12.85 -4.87 21.04
C GLN A 54 -11.64 -5.27 21.87
N VAL A 55 -11.30 -6.56 21.85
CA VAL A 55 -10.15 -7.11 22.57
C VAL A 55 -9.08 -7.54 21.58
N ILE A 56 -7.87 -7.03 21.73
CA ILE A 56 -6.67 -7.47 21.02
C ILE A 56 -5.88 -8.40 21.93
N HIS A 57 -5.64 -9.62 21.44
CA HIS A 57 -4.75 -10.57 22.08
C HIS A 57 -3.31 -10.41 21.54
N ILE A 58 -2.36 -10.19 22.44
CA ILE A 58 -0.94 -10.01 22.14
C ILE A 58 -0.20 -11.22 22.70
N GLY A 59 0.35 -12.05 21.81
CA GLY A 59 1.10 -13.24 22.20
C GLY A 59 2.52 -12.96 22.68
N ALA A 60 3.27 -14.04 22.89
CA ALA A 60 4.67 -13.99 23.31
C ALA A 60 5.59 -13.41 22.23
N GLU A 61 6.69 -12.80 22.69
CA GLU A 61 7.78 -12.26 21.85
C GLU A 61 7.30 -11.22 20.81
N GLN A 62 6.26 -10.47 21.14
CA GLN A 62 5.69 -9.43 20.29
C GLN A 62 6.20 -8.04 20.69
N LEU A 63 6.31 -7.17 19.70
CA LEU A 63 6.57 -5.75 19.87
C LEU A 63 5.54 -4.99 19.03
N ILE A 64 4.58 -4.38 19.70
CA ILE A 64 3.44 -3.72 19.06
C ILE A 64 3.46 -2.25 19.43
N ALA A 65 3.66 -1.40 18.42
CA ALA A 65 3.56 0.05 18.56
C ALA A 65 2.15 0.52 18.23
N PHE A 66 1.52 1.27 19.12
CA PHE A 66 0.17 1.81 18.94
C PHE A 66 0.24 3.22 18.37
N ALA A 67 0.44 3.32 17.04
CA ALA A 67 0.44 4.58 16.31
C ALA A 67 -0.99 5.13 16.09
N ASP A 68 -1.12 6.44 15.82
CA ASP A 68 -2.41 7.09 15.51
C ASP A 68 -3.13 6.40 14.33
N GLU A 69 -2.39 5.90 13.34
CA GLU A 69 -2.95 5.21 12.16
C GLU A 69 -3.64 3.87 12.50
N LEU A 70 -3.23 3.21 13.59
CA LEU A 70 -3.89 2.00 14.05
C LEU A 70 -5.25 2.32 14.69
N VAL A 71 -5.43 3.52 15.24
CA VAL A 71 -6.69 3.96 15.87
C VAL A 71 -7.81 4.03 14.83
N ASP A 72 -7.51 4.56 13.65
CA ASP A 72 -8.48 4.65 12.54
C ASP A 72 -8.83 3.27 11.96
N ALA A 73 -7.90 2.29 12.03
CA ALA A 73 -8.15 0.92 11.58
C ALA A 73 -9.00 0.10 12.58
N PHE A 74 -8.87 0.39 13.89
CA PHE A 74 -9.62 -0.34 14.91
C PHE A 74 -10.93 0.34 15.31
N ILE A 75 -11.12 1.64 15.09
CA ILE A 75 -12.41 2.30 15.25
C ILE A 75 -13.11 2.24 13.88
N PRO A 76 -13.92 1.21 13.56
CA PRO A 76 -14.85 1.37 12.44
C PRO A 76 -15.66 2.62 12.74
N ALA A 77 -15.70 3.55 11.79
CA ALA A 77 -16.54 4.73 11.91
C ALA A 77 -17.95 4.27 12.30
N SER A 78 -18.33 4.49 13.56
CA SER A 78 -19.61 4.07 14.13
C SER A 78 -20.80 4.69 13.40
N LEU A 79 -20.55 5.62 12.49
CA LEU A 79 -21.52 6.25 11.62
C LEU A 79 -22.11 5.29 10.56
N ASP A 80 -21.35 4.35 10.00
CA ASP A 80 -21.85 3.51 8.90
C ASP A 80 -22.63 2.27 9.36
N ALA A 81 -22.54 1.91 10.64
CA ALA A 81 -23.22 0.74 11.22
C ALA A 81 -24.23 1.11 12.32
N SER A 82 -24.49 2.39 12.56
CA SER A 82 -25.50 2.85 13.51
C SER A 82 -26.89 2.62 12.93
N VAL A 83 -27.47 1.45 13.18
CA VAL A 83 -28.91 1.22 12.98
C VAL A 83 -29.65 2.17 13.93
N ASP A 84 -30.51 3.03 13.38
CA ASP A 84 -31.32 3.94 14.19
C ASP A 84 -32.24 3.12 15.11
N VAL A 85 -32.15 3.39 16.41
CA VAL A 85 -32.93 2.69 17.45
C VAL A 85 -34.42 2.90 17.22
N ALA A 86 -34.83 4.03 16.62
CA ALA A 86 -36.21 4.28 16.22
C ALA A 86 -36.72 3.24 15.19
N THR A 87 -35.87 2.77 14.29
CA THR A 87 -36.23 1.72 13.31
C THR A 87 -36.45 0.38 14.02
N ILE A 88 -35.66 0.06 15.03
CA ILE A 88 -35.77 -1.19 15.79
C ILE A 88 -37.11 -1.26 16.53
N ASP A 89 -37.49 -0.21 17.26
CA ASP A 89 -38.76 -0.16 17.99
C ASP A 89 -39.98 -0.28 17.05
N THR A 90 -39.88 0.29 15.85
CA THR A 90 -40.95 0.23 14.85
C THR A 90 -41.11 -1.18 14.27
N VAL A 91 -40.00 -1.90 14.04
CA VAL A 91 -40.03 -3.31 13.61
C VAL A 91 -40.59 -4.22 14.72
N VAL A 92 -40.16 -4.04 15.97
CA VAL A 92 -40.65 -4.84 17.10
C VAL A 92 -42.16 -4.70 17.23
N LYS A 93 -42.67 -3.47 17.17
CA LYS A 93 -44.12 -3.21 17.23
C LYS A 93 -44.89 -3.79 16.04
N ALA A 94 -44.31 -3.77 14.84
CA ALA A 94 -44.93 -4.39 13.65
C ALA A 94 -45.07 -5.91 13.80
N ILE A 95 -44.05 -6.58 14.39
CA ILE A 95 -44.08 -8.01 14.69
C ILE A 95 -45.15 -8.33 15.73
N GLU A 96 -45.24 -7.54 16.80
CA GLU A 96 -46.26 -7.72 17.86
C GLU A 96 -47.69 -7.52 17.35
N ASP A 97 -47.89 -6.56 16.45
CA ASP A 97 -49.18 -6.27 15.82
C ASP A 97 -49.53 -7.25 14.68
N GLY A 98 -48.60 -8.14 14.28
CA GLY A 98 -48.77 -9.07 13.16
C GLY A 98 -48.83 -8.40 11.79
N LYS A 99 -48.24 -7.21 11.66
CA LYS A 99 -48.18 -6.43 10.40
C LYS A 99 -46.96 -6.82 9.58
N ASP A 100 -47.04 -6.59 8.28
CA ASP A 100 -45.90 -6.79 7.39
C ASP A 100 -44.82 -5.74 7.67
N ILE A 101 -43.59 -6.20 7.91
CA ILE A 101 -42.44 -5.35 8.24
C ILE A 101 -42.06 -4.47 7.03
N SER A 102 -42.31 -4.95 5.81
CA SER A 102 -42.00 -4.21 4.58
C SER A 102 -42.86 -2.97 4.37
N GLU A 103 -44.04 -2.90 4.98
CA GLU A 103 -44.92 -1.71 4.93
C GLU A 103 -44.55 -0.65 5.98
N VAL A 104 -43.77 -1.04 6.99
CA VAL A 104 -43.44 -0.21 8.15
C VAL A 104 -42.05 0.41 8.02
N LEU A 105 -41.14 -0.27 7.33
CA LEU A 105 -39.83 0.26 7.01
C LEU A 105 -39.90 1.15 5.77
N GLU A 106 -39.17 2.26 5.79
CA GLU A 106 -38.95 3.04 4.57
C GLU A 106 -38.22 2.17 3.54
N GLU A 107 -38.60 2.30 2.26
CA GLU A 107 -37.99 1.59 1.13
C GLU A 107 -36.49 1.90 1.06
N THR A 108 -35.68 1.05 1.68
CA THR A 108 -34.22 1.20 1.78
C THR A 108 -33.50 1.05 0.43
N ALA A 109 -34.23 0.76 -0.65
CA ALA A 109 -33.67 0.47 -1.96
C ALA A 109 -33.49 1.67 -2.90
N ALA A 110 -33.97 2.89 -2.58
CA ALA A 110 -33.97 3.99 -3.57
C ALA A 110 -33.39 5.33 -3.11
N GLY A 111 -33.07 5.51 -1.83
CA GLY A 111 -32.63 6.80 -1.31
C GLY A 111 -33.64 7.94 -1.53
N PRO A 112 -33.52 9.06 -0.81
CA PRO A 112 -34.38 10.21 -1.02
C PRO A 112 -34.00 10.89 -2.34
N GLY A 113 -34.67 10.54 -3.44
CA GLY A 113 -34.50 11.23 -4.72
C GLY A 113 -34.37 10.35 -5.96
N GLY A 114 -35.26 9.37 -6.14
CA GLY A 114 -35.51 8.74 -7.45
C GLY A 114 -36.12 9.70 -8.49
N SER A 115 -35.65 10.94 -8.54
CA SER A 115 -35.98 11.94 -9.56
C SER A 115 -34.74 12.22 -10.39
N SER A 116 -34.78 11.72 -11.61
CA SER A 116 -34.22 12.36 -12.81
C SER A 116 -32.75 12.79 -12.72
N ASN A 117 -31.84 11.88 -13.09
CA ASN A 117 -30.57 12.17 -13.78
C ASN A 117 -29.92 13.53 -13.46
N SER A 118 -29.51 13.70 -12.20
CA SER A 118 -28.72 14.86 -11.76
C SER A 118 -27.36 14.45 -11.19
N TYR A 119 -26.77 13.38 -11.73
CA TYR A 119 -25.36 13.07 -11.50
C TYR A 119 -24.74 12.72 -12.84
N GLY A 120 -23.70 13.46 -13.22
CA GLY A 120 -23.08 13.53 -14.55
C GLY A 120 -22.39 12.25 -15.02
N PHE A 121 -23.03 11.10 -14.87
CA PHE A 121 -22.65 9.83 -15.45
C PHE A 121 -23.76 9.43 -16.42
N SER A 122 -23.50 9.65 -17.70
CA SER A 122 -24.21 8.95 -18.76
C SER A 122 -23.45 7.65 -19.05
N PHE A 123 -24.16 6.56 -19.35
CA PHE A 123 -23.50 5.43 -19.97
C PHE A 123 -23.24 5.78 -21.44
N VAL A 124 -22.01 5.56 -21.91
CA VAL A 124 -21.69 5.64 -23.33
C VAL A 124 -21.97 4.28 -23.93
N ASP A 125 -22.98 4.19 -24.79
CA ASP A 125 -23.23 2.98 -25.56
C ASP A 125 -22.23 2.92 -26.72
N LEU A 126 -21.23 2.05 -26.61
CA LEU A 126 -20.21 1.86 -27.63
C LEU A 126 -20.81 1.03 -28.76
N VAL A 127 -21.01 1.65 -29.92
CA VAL A 127 -21.35 0.91 -31.15
C VAL A 127 -20.25 -0.12 -31.39
N ARG A 128 -20.62 -1.41 -31.41
CA ARG A 128 -19.71 -2.47 -31.83
C ARG A 128 -19.28 -2.21 -33.27
N ILE A 129 -18.04 -1.77 -33.47
CA ILE A 129 -17.43 -1.72 -34.80
C ILE A 129 -17.01 -3.15 -35.14
N ASN A 130 -17.67 -3.75 -36.12
CA ASN A 130 -17.20 -4.99 -36.74
C ASN A 130 -16.07 -4.61 -37.70
N ASP A 131 -14.83 -4.63 -37.21
CA ASP A 131 -13.65 -4.41 -38.04
C ASP A 131 -13.19 -5.74 -38.64
N ASP A 132 -13.29 -5.88 -39.96
CA ASP A 132 -12.81 -7.07 -40.69
C ASP A 132 -11.27 -7.02 -40.75
N LEU A 133 -10.61 -7.72 -39.83
CA LEU A 133 -9.14 -7.75 -39.66
C LEU A 133 -8.35 -8.39 -40.83
N ASN A 134 -8.99 -8.63 -41.98
CA ASN A 134 -8.40 -9.34 -43.12
C ASN A 134 -8.35 -8.52 -44.42
N ASN A 135 -8.19 -7.19 -44.34
CA ASN A 135 -7.90 -6.37 -45.53
C ASN A 135 -6.40 -6.17 -45.80
N PHE A 136 -5.53 -7.06 -45.33
CA PHE A 136 -4.12 -7.06 -45.71
C PHE A 136 -3.87 -8.10 -46.79
N ARG A 137 -4.21 -7.77 -48.04
CA ARG A 137 -3.68 -8.49 -49.20
C ARG A 137 -2.24 -8.06 -49.42
N PHE A 138 -1.30 -8.69 -48.74
CA PHE A 138 0.12 -8.52 -49.08
C PHE A 138 0.39 -9.21 -50.42
N ALA A 139 0.73 -8.44 -51.44
CA ALA A 139 1.25 -8.98 -52.70
C ALA A 139 2.71 -9.38 -52.46
N TYR A 140 2.97 -10.68 -52.27
CA TYR A 140 4.34 -11.19 -52.22
C TYR A 140 4.86 -11.38 -53.65
N GLU A 141 5.69 -10.43 -54.10
CA GLU A 141 6.55 -10.62 -55.28
C GLU A 141 7.63 -11.64 -54.90
N PHE A 142 7.47 -12.90 -55.32
CA PHE A 142 8.51 -13.91 -55.17
C PHE A 142 9.61 -13.67 -56.21
N GLY A 143 10.52 -12.73 -55.91
CA GLY A 143 11.80 -12.66 -56.59
C GLY A 143 12.61 -13.92 -56.29
N SER A 144 12.98 -14.66 -57.33
CA SER A 144 13.73 -15.92 -57.20
C SER A 144 15.10 -15.66 -56.59
N VAL A 145 15.25 -15.93 -55.29
CA VAL A 145 16.56 -16.04 -54.65
C VAL A 145 16.59 -17.38 -53.94
N THR A 146 17.49 -18.24 -54.39
CA THR A 146 17.72 -19.61 -53.88
C THR A 146 17.82 -19.59 -52.35
N PRO A 147 17.08 -20.44 -51.61
CA PRO A 147 17.16 -20.47 -50.16
C PRO A 147 18.55 -20.94 -49.72
N GLY A 148 19.32 -20.04 -49.10
CA GLY A 148 20.45 -20.41 -48.26
C GLY A 148 19.95 -20.55 -46.82
N ASP A 149 19.94 -21.76 -46.28
CA ASP A 149 19.67 -22.01 -44.88
C ASP A 149 20.81 -21.42 -44.04
N THR A 150 20.64 -20.18 -43.57
CA THR A 150 21.49 -19.60 -42.54
C THR A 150 20.65 -19.38 -41.31
N ALA A 151 20.83 -20.25 -40.31
CA ALA A 151 20.22 -20.07 -39.01
C ALA A 151 20.72 -18.75 -38.39
N LEU A 152 19.81 -17.91 -37.91
CA LEU A 152 20.17 -16.79 -37.04
C LEU A 152 20.79 -17.36 -35.76
N SER A 153 22.12 -17.22 -35.63
CA SER A 153 22.85 -17.59 -34.42
C SER A 153 22.39 -16.71 -33.26
N GLY A 154 21.88 -17.33 -32.19
CA GLY A 154 21.54 -16.63 -30.96
C GLY A 154 22.79 -15.92 -30.43
N ASN A 155 22.71 -14.61 -30.26
CA ASN A 155 23.81 -13.71 -29.91
C ASN A 155 24.59 -14.23 -28.69
N SER A 156 25.65 -14.99 -28.92
CA SER A 156 26.65 -15.29 -27.90
C SER A 156 27.48 -14.04 -27.67
N PHE A 157 27.73 -13.68 -26.40
CA PHE A 157 28.48 -12.50 -25.97
C PHE A 157 29.84 -12.28 -26.68
N ALA A 158 30.36 -13.29 -27.38
CA ALA A 158 31.55 -13.19 -28.21
C ALA A 158 31.38 -12.33 -29.49
N ASP A 159 30.17 -12.18 -30.04
CA ASP A 159 29.95 -11.44 -31.30
C ASP A 159 29.90 -9.92 -31.09
N VAL A 160 29.52 -9.47 -29.88
CA VAL A 160 29.55 -8.05 -29.50
C VAL A 160 30.98 -7.51 -29.44
N ILE A 161 31.96 -8.35 -29.09
CA ILE A 161 33.38 -7.96 -29.01
C ILE A 161 33.98 -7.77 -30.41
N ASN A 162 33.54 -8.56 -31.41
CA ASN A 162 34.02 -8.44 -32.79
C ASN A 162 33.32 -7.32 -33.59
N GLN A 163 32.23 -6.75 -33.09
CA GLN A 163 31.53 -5.62 -33.71
C GLN A 163 32.02 -4.25 -33.19
N LEU A 164 32.84 -4.22 -32.15
CA LEU A 164 33.66 -3.05 -31.78
C LEU A 164 34.91 -3.01 -32.67
N GLY A 165 34.69 -2.75 -33.96
CA GLY A 165 35.76 -2.45 -34.90
C GLY A 165 36.57 -1.24 -34.39
N ALA A 166 37.78 -1.53 -33.91
CA ALA A 166 38.94 -0.65 -33.82
C ALA A 166 38.66 0.86 -33.64
N ASP A 167 38.29 1.29 -32.43
CA ASP A 167 38.63 2.65 -32.01
C ASP A 167 39.94 2.59 -31.22
N THR A 168 41.03 2.97 -31.89
CA THR A 168 42.35 2.98 -31.26
C THR A 168 42.45 4.25 -30.44
N VAL A 169 41.96 4.23 -29.20
CA VAL A 169 42.22 5.30 -28.25
C VAL A 169 43.72 5.29 -27.96
N GLY A 170 44.46 6.24 -28.54
CA GLY A 170 45.87 6.42 -28.26
C GLY A 170 46.06 6.76 -26.78
N ILE A 171 46.59 5.82 -26.00
CA ILE A 171 47.00 6.07 -24.62
C ILE A 171 48.35 6.78 -24.69
N ASP A 172 48.42 8.04 -24.25
CA ASP A 172 49.69 8.73 -24.08
C ASP A 172 50.50 8.04 -22.97
N THR A 173 51.56 7.33 -23.37
CA THR A 173 52.47 6.63 -22.47
C THR A 173 53.69 7.47 -22.12
N ALA A 174 53.76 8.74 -22.51
CA ALA A 174 54.87 9.60 -22.13
C ALA A 174 54.76 10.00 -20.65
N PRO A 175 55.83 9.86 -19.84
CA PRO A 175 55.80 10.37 -18.48
C PRO A 175 55.68 11.90 -18.49
N PRO A 176 54.88 12.51 -17.60
CA PRO A 176 54.73 13.96 -17.55
C PRO A 176 56.07 14.61 -17.22
N VAL A 177 56.57 15.49 -18.08
CA VAL A 177 57.74 16.33 -17.80
C VAL A 177 57.27 17.59 -17.08
N PRO A 178 57.58 17.79 -15.78
CA PRO A 178 57.21 19.01 -15.08
C PRO A 178 58.01 20.18 -15.66
N THR A 179 57.31 21.17 -16.22
CA THR A 179 57.92 22.44 -16.64
C THR A 179 57.78 23.44 -15.51
N ILE A 180 58.90 23.84 -14.89
CA ILE A 180 58.93 24.94 -13.92
C ILE A 180 59.06 26.25 -14.70
N ASN A 181 57.98 27.04 -14.77
CA ASN A 181 58.06 28.42 -15.23
C ASN A 181 58.53 29.31 -14.08
N LEU A 182 59.78 29.74 -14.11
CA LEU A 182 60.27 30.77 -13.21
C LEU A 182 59.70 32.12 -13.67
N THR A 183 58.79 32.70 -12.88
CA THR A 183 58.43 34.10 -13.04
C THR A 183 59.62 34.95 -12.55
N PRO A 184 60.11 35.94 -13.34
CA PRO A 184 61.20 36.79 -12.91
C PRO A 184 60.66 37.82 -11.92
N ASN A 185 60.45 37.43 -10.67
CA ASN A 185 60.27 38.37 -9.57
C ASN A 185 61.23 38.01 -8.43
N VAL A 186 62.51 38.17 -8.71
CA VAL A 186 63.56 38.20 -7.68
C VAL A 186 63.90 39.67 -7.46
N THR A 187 63.30 40.28 -6.45
CA THR A 187 63.81 41.53 -5.88
C THR A 187 64.97 41.14 -4.97
N ALA A 188 66.18 41.59 -5.28
CA ALA A 188 67.32 41.45 -4.37
C ALA A 188 67.10 42.32 -3.13
N ASP A 189 67.45 41.79 -1.96
CA ASP A 189 67.66 42.55 -0.71
C ASP A 189 68.91 43.43 -0.85
#